data_AF-A0A7R8XFL0-F1
#
_entry.id   AF-A0A7R8XFL0-F1
#
_cell.length_a   1.000
_cell.length_b   1.000
_cell.length_c   1.000
_cell.angle_alpha   90.00
_cell.angle_beta   90.00
_cell.angle_gamma   90.00
#
_symmetry.space_group_name_H-M   'P 1'
#
loop_
_entity.id
_entity.type
_entity.pdbx_description
1 polymer ?
#
loop_
_entity_poly.entity_id
_entity_poly.type
_entity_poly.pdbx_seq_one_letter_code
_entity_poly.pdbx_strand_id
1 'polypeptide(L)'
;MADPVATMNGQEGDEEVSLPLQDGTGDESGDQDKLDMETKDDMQRAMEMIGMHQGPAKSLEEAGKKHYQFWETQPVPQFSEKAPDIDNGPIVKERPAKHELRQEPYSLPQGFQWDTLDINSPDIALRKYSLAPVITKEDCEHWFLPRQDIVNSYVVETQGKITDFASFYTLPSTVMHHPTHKQLKAAYSFYNASTKTPWVDLIQDALITAKNLSYDVFNALDLMENTQFLEELKFGVGDGNLHYYLYNWRCQPMTAEQVPLQIYQI
;
A
#
# COMPACT_ATOMS: atom_id res chain seq x y z
N MET A 1 34.32 -21.28 38.27
CA MET A 1 35.01 -20.10 38.83
C MET A 1 35.03 -19.06 37.70
N ALA A 2 34.00 -18.25 37.41
CA ALA A 2 32.99 -17.55 38.21
C ALA A 2 33.62 -16.56 39.21
N ASP A 3 33.66 -15.30 38.78
CA ASP A 3 33.91 -14.05 39.52
C ASP A 3 33.31 -12.90 38.67
N PRO A 4 32.88 -11.77 39.26
CA PRO A 4 31.49 -11.62 39.68
C PRO A 4 30.70 -10.47 39.02
N VAL A 5 29.39 -10.57 39.25
CA VAL A 5 28.29 -9.69 38.87
C VAL A 5 28.44 -8.28 39.45
N ALA A 6 28.25 -7.25 38.60
CA ALA A 6 27.98 -5.88 39.02
C ALA A 6 26.47 -5.61 38.88
N THR A 7 25.79 -5.55 40.01
CA THR A 7 24.44 -5.02 40.19
C THR A 7 24.52 -3.51 40.45
N MET A 8 23.74 -2.71 39.73
CA MET A 8 23.30 -1.39 40.21
C MET A 8 21.81 -1.23 39.95
N ASN A 9 21.07 -1.15 41.06
CA ASN A 9 19.65 -0.81 41.13
C ASN A 9 19.46 0.70 40.91
N GLY A 10 18.47 1.03 40.09
CA GLY A 10 17.38 1.96 40.36
C GLY A 10 17.70 3.38 40.82
N GLN A 11 17.29 4.35 39.99
CA GLN A 11 16.37 5.40 40.43
C GLN A 11 15.71 6.04 39.20
N GLU A 12 14.40 5.81 39.08
CA GLU A 12 13.47 6.57 38.24
C GLU A 12 13.39 8.01 38.76
N GLY A 13 13.38 8.96 37.84
CA GLY A 13 13.17 10.37 38.10
C GLY A 13 12.47 10.98 36.90
N ASP A 14 11.14 11.00 36.96
CA ASP A 14 10.28 11.77 36.07
C ASP A 14 10.51 13.27 36.35
N GLU A 15 11.10 14.00 35.39
CA GLU A 15 11.09 15.47 35.40
C GLU A 15 10.03 15.98 34.43
N GLU A 16 8.84 16.22 34.98
CA GLU A 16 7.75 16.98 34.38
C GLU A 16 8.11 18.48 34.47
N VAL A 17 8.44 19.11 33.35
CA VAL A 17 8.78 20.54 33.32
C VAL A 17 7.49 21.36 33.25
N SER A 18 7.08 21.90 34.41
CA SER A 18 5.96 22.85 34.54
C SER A 18 6.44 24.29 34.30
N LEU A 19 5.80 25.03 33.39
CA LEU A 19 6.02 26.47 33.19
C LEU A 19 5.14 27.30 34.17
N PRO A 20 5.66 28.37 34.80
CA PRO A 20 4.89 29.17 35.75
C PRO A 20 3.91 30.12 35.05
N LEU A 21 2.64 30.07 35.50
CA LEU A 21 1.63 31.10 35.24
C LEU A 21 1.89 32.30 36.17
N GLN A 22 2.00 33.50 35.60
CA GLN A 22 2.01 34.76 36.35
C GLN A 22 0.59 35.31 36.48
N ASP A 23 0.17 35.49 37.73
CA ASP A 23 -1.02 36.28 38.11
C ASP A 23 -0.77 37.77 37.88
N GLY A 24 -1.72 38.43 37.23
CA GLY A 24 -1.82 39.88 37.11
C GLY A 24 -3.28 40.32 37.24
N THR A 25 -3.64 40.88 38.39
CA THR A 25 -4.96 41.41 38.74
C THR A 25 -5.17 42.86 38.29
N GLY A 26 -6.40 43.18 37.85
CA GLY A 26 -7.03 44.51 37.82
C GLY A 26 -7.26 45.08 36.42
N ASP A 27 -8.36 45.75 36.07
CA ASP A 27 -9.66 45.98 36.71
C ASP A 27 -10.65 46.52 35.64
N GLU A 28 -11.93 46.21 35.83
CA GLU A 28 -13.19 46.81 35.37
C GLU A 28 -13.44 47.47 33.97
N SER A 29 -14.47 46.89 33.32
CA SER A 29 -15.70 47.53 32.82
C SER A 29 -15.86 47.88 31.33
N GLY A 30 -16.85 47.22 30.71
CA GLY A 30 -17.67 47.77 29.61
C GLY A 30 -17.54 47.08 28.25
N ASP A 31 -18.25 45.97 28.04
CA ASP A 31 -19.13 45.70 26.87
C ASP A 31 -19.61 44.24 26.96
N GLN A 32 -20.85 43.98 27.41
CA GLN A 32 -21.33 42.61 27.66
C GLN A 32 -22.58 42.21 26.86
N ASP A 33 -22.96 42.97 25.84
CA ASP A 33 -24.16 42.67 25.03
C ASP A 33 -23.90 42.58 23.51
N LYS A 34 -22.65 42.33 23.08
CA LYS A 34 -22.29 42.15 21.66
C LYS A 34 -21.46 40.91 21.30
N LEU A 35 -21.16 40.04 22.26
CA LEU A 35 -20.28 38.86 22.05
C LEU A 35 -21.00 37.51 21.86
N ASP A 36 -22.34 37.49 21.78
CA ASP A 36 -23.12 36.23 21.82
C ASP A 36 -23.82 35.82 20.52
N MET A 37 -23.54 36.47 19.38
CA MET A 37 -24.03 36.02 18.06
C MET A 37 -22.95 35.45 17.12
N GLU A 38 -21.69 35.88 17.21
CA GLU A 38 -20.61 35.29 16.40
C GLU A 38 -20.18 33.91 16.92
N THR A 39 -20.13 33.73 18.24
CA THR A 39 -19.67 32.49 18.88
C THR A 39 -20.63 31.31 18.69
N LYS A 40 -21.94 31.55 18.61
CA LYS A 40 -22.94 30.49 18.38
C LYS A 40 -22.95 29.98 16.96
N ASP A 41 -22.89 30.87 15.97
CA ASP A 41 -22.84 30.49 14.56
C ASP A 41 -21.52 29.78 14.23
N ASP A 42 -20.40 30.22 14.83
CA ASP A 42 -19.11 29.55 14.66
C ASP A 42 -19.04 28.20 15.39
N MET A 43 -19.68 28.06 16.55
CA MET A 43 -19.78 26.78 17.26
C MET A 43 -20.71 25.79 16.52
N GLN A 44 -21.74 26.30 15.83
CA GLN A 44 -22.64 25.51 15.00
C GLN A 44 -21.98 25.07 13.69
N ARG A 45 -21.19 25.96 13.05
CA ARG A 45 -20.30 25.61 11.92
C ARG A 45 -19.19 24.64 12.33
N ALA A 46 -18.64 24.77 13.54
CA ALA A 46 -17.65 23.84 14.06
C ALA A 46 -18.26 22.46 14.33
N MET A 47 -19.50 22.38 14.84
CA MET A 47 -20.24 21.12 14.97
C MET A 47 -20.56 20.48 13.61
N GLU A 48 -20.91 21.28 12.59
CA GLU A 48 -21.09 20.80 11.21
C GLU A 48 -19.76 20.31 10.60
N MET A 49 -18.64 21.01 10.83
CA MET A 49 -17.31 20.59 10.36
C MET A 49 -16.78 19.34 11.08
N ILE A 50 -17.13 19.15 12.36
CA ILE A 50 -16.85 17.91 13.10
C ILE A 50 -17.73 16.75 12.56
N GLY A 51 -18.97 17.04 12.15
CA GLY A 51 -19.87 16.05 11.55
C GLY A 51 -19.45 15.53 10.18
N MET A 52 -18.64 16.29 9.43
CA MET A 52 -18.16 15.90 8.09
C MET A 52 -16.89 15.04 8.10
N HIS A 53 -16.21 14.88 9.24
CA HIS A 53 -14.98 14.08 9.35
C HIS A 53 -15.20 12.78 10.12
N GLN A 54 -16.24 12.03 9.78
CA GLN A 54 -16.21 10.60 10.10
C GLN A 54 -15.16 9.98 9.18
N GLY A 55 -13.99 9.63 9.75
CA GLY A 55 -12.94 8.89 9.05
C GLY A 55 -13.46 7.64 8.34
N PRO A 56 -12.65 6.94 7.53
CA PRO A 56 -13.11 5.75 6.81
C PRO A 56 -13.78 4.77 7.76
N ALA A 57 -14.96 4.26 7.36
CA ALA A 57 -15.70 3.31 8.18
C ALA A 57 -14.82 2.10 8.51
N LYS A 58 -14.72 1.76 9.80
CA LYS A 58 -13.86 0.65 10.26
C LYS A 58 -14.62 -0.68 10.32
N SER A 59 -15.93 -0.66 10.04
CA SER A 59 -16.78 -1.85 9.96
C SER A 59 -17.87 -1.69 8.89
N LEU A 60 -18.44 -2.81 8.41
CA LEU A 60 -19.57 -2.78 7.48
C LEU A 60 -20.82 -2.12 8.09
N GLU A 61 -21.04 -2.27 9.40
CA GLU A 61 -22.18 -1.66 10.08
C GLU A 61 -22.03 -0.13 10.16
N GLU A 62 -20.80 0.36 10.35
CA GLU A 62 -20.49 1.78 10.30
C GLU A 62 -20.56 2.31 8.86
N ALA A 63 -20.13 1.50 7.89
CA ALA A 63 -20.20 1.85 6.48
C ALA A 63 -21.65 2.00 6.02
N GLY A 64 -22.55 1.08 6.41
CA GLY A 64 -23.97 1.14 6.04
C GLY A 64 -24.73 2.34 6.60
N LYS A 65 -24.14 3.11 7.53
CA LYS A 65 -24.72 4.35 8.09
C LYS A 65 -24.22 5.61 7.39
N LYS A 66 -23.25 5.49 6.46
CA LYS A 66 -22.66 6.61 5.73
C LYS A 66 -23.25 6.71 4.32
N HIS A 67 -23.29 7.94 3.81
CA HIS A 67 -23.73 8.26 2.46
C HIS A 67 -22.53 8.27 1.52
N TYR A 68 -22.59 7.51 0.42
CA TYR A 68 -21.50 7.36 -0.54
C TYR A 68 -21.96 7.70 -1.95
N GLN A 69 -21.68 8.93 -2.39
CA GLN A 69 -22.07 9.43 -3.72
C GLN A 69 -21.66 8.51 -4.88
N PHE A 70 -20.50 7.86 -4.76
CA PHE A 70 -20.06 6.89 -5.76
C PHE A 70 -20.90 5.61 -5.72
N TRP A 71 -20.93 4.90 -4.59
CA TRP A 71 -21.58 3.58 -4.47
C TRP A 71 -23.10 3.63 -4.68
N GLU A 72 -23.75 4.73 -4.30
CA GLU A 72 -25.19 4.94 -4.46
C GLU A 72 -25.63 5.11 -5.93
N THR A 73 -24.68 5.40 -6.84
CA THR A 73 -24.95 5.51 -8.28
C THR A 73 -24.61 4.25 -9.06
N GLN A 74 -23.92 3.29 -8.43
CA GLN A 74 -23.52 2.06 -9.10
C GLN A 74 -24.66 1.03 -9.08
N PRO A 75 -24.84 0.24 -10.16
CA PRO A 75 -25.83 -0.83 -10.24
C PRO A 75 -25.37 -2.09 -9.48
N VAL A 76 -24.97 -1.91 -8.22
CA VAL A 76 -24.51 -2.98 -7.32
C VAL A 76 -25.37 -3.00 -6.06
N PRO A 77 -25.49 -4.14 -5.37
CA PRO A 77 -26.25 -4.23 -4.12
C PRO A 77 -25.77 -3.19 -3.12
N GLN A 78 -26.71 -2.41 -2.58
CA GLN A 78 -26.40 -1.32 -1.67
C GLN A 78 -26.15 -1.85 -0.25
N PHE A 79 -25.43 -1.11 0.59
CA PHE A 79 -25.10 -1.53 1.95
C PHE A 79 -26.34 -1.83 2.83
N SER A 80 -27.48 -1.20 2.52
CA SER A 80 -28.76 -1.43 3.20
C SER A 80 -29.54 -2.64 2.66
N GLU A 81 -29.14 -3.20 1.52
CA GLU A 81 -29.80 -4.35 0.91
C GLU A 81 -29.25 -5.63 1.53
N LYS A 82 -30.14 -6.44 2.11
CA LYS A 82 -29.81 -7.83 2.39
C LYS A 82 -29.54 -8.49 1.06
N ALA A 83 -28.30 -8.95 0.85
CA ALA A 83 -27.97 -9.77 -0.31
C ALA A 83 -29.04 -10.85 -0.45
N PRO A 84 -29.57 -11.11 -1.67
CA PRO A 84 -30.41 -12.26 -1.88
C PRO A 84 -29.64 -13.49 -1.38
N ASP A 85 -30.34 -14.52 -0.92
CA ASP A 85 -29.72 -15.80 -0.56
C ASP A 85 -29.27 -16.47 -1.88
N ILE A 86 -28.17 -15.95 -2.43
CA ILE A 86 -27.60 -16.39 -3.69
C ILE A 86 -26.82 -17.65 -3.34
N ASP A 87 -27.38 -18.79 -3.72
CA ASP A 87 -26.65 -20.05 -3.82
C ASP A 87 -25.51 -19.85 -4.83
N ASN A 88 -24.35 -19.43 -4.32
CA ASN A 88 -23.14 -19.16 -5.09
C ASN A 88 -22.55 -20.50 -5.55
N GLY A 89 -23.20 -21.12 -6.53
CA GLY A 89 -22.76 -22.32 -7.22
C GLY A 89 -22.03 -22.01 -8.53
N PRO A 90 -21.37 -23.02 -9.12
CA PRO A 90 -20.79 -22.88 -10.46
C PRO A 90 -21.88 -22.60 -11.51
N ILE A 91 -21.58 -21.77 -12.52
CA ILE A 91 -22.47 -21.48 -13.66
C ILE A 91 -22.95 -22.78 -14.33
N VAL A 92 -22.09 -23.80 -14.33
CA VAL A 92 -22.41 -25.17 -14.72
C VAL A 92 -22.12 -26.08 -13.53
N LYS A 93 -23.17 -26.69 -12.96
CA LYS A 93 -23.07 -27.60 -11.79
C LYS A 93 -22.14 -28.79 -12.03
N GLU A 94 -22.03 -29.23 -13.29
CA GLU A 94 -21.19 -30.34 -13.70
C GLU A 94 -20.25 -29.91 -14.82
N ARG A 95 -18.96 -30.23 -14.71
CA ARG A 95 -17.99 -29.90 -15.75
C ARG A 95 -18.32 -30.72 -17.01
N PRO A 96 -18.47 -30.09 -18.19
CA PRO A 96 -18.65 -30.80 -19.45
C PRO A 96 -17.55 -31.84 -19.69
N ALA A 97 -17.88 -32.94 -20.34
CA ALA A 97 -16.86 -33.91 -20.72
C ALA A 97 -15.87 -33.26 -21.69
N LYS A 98 -14.59 -33.65 -21.65
CA LYS A 98 -13.52 -32.99 -22.43
C LYS A 98 -13.80 -32.91 -23.94
N HIS A 99 -14.56 -33.87 -24.48
CA HIS A 99 -14.95 -33.93 -25.89
C HIS A 99 -16.10 -32.98 -26.27
N GLU A 100 -16.83 -32.47 -25.28
CA GLU A 100 -17.89 -31.46 -25.45
C GLU A 100 -17.30 -30.03 -25.51
N LEU A 101 -16.04 -29.89 -25.11
CA LEU A 101 -15.28 -28.65 -25.22
C LEU A 101 -14.72 -28.50 -26.64
N ARG A 102 -14.65 -27.26 -27.13
CA ARG A 102 -14.06 -26.93 -28.42
C ARG A 102 -12.58 -27.30 -28.42
N GLN A 103 -12.14 -28.10 -29.39
CA GLN A 103 -10.76 -28.58 -29.46
C GLN A 103 -9.81 -27.62 -30.18
N GLU A 104 -10.34 -26.83 -31.13
CA GLU A 104 -9.55 -25.90 -31.94
C GLU A 104 -9.71 -24.46 -31.42
N PRO A 105 -8.65 -23.64 -31.39
CA PRO A 105 -8.77 -22.23 -31.02
C PRO A 105 -9.76 -21.46 -31.92
N TYR A 106 -10.23 -20.30 -31.46
CA TYR A 106 -11.06 -19.44 -32.30
C TYR A 106 -10.23 -18.87 -33.47
N SER A 107 -10.86 -18.41 -34.54
CA SER A 107 -10.12 -17.63 -35.54
C SER A 107 -9.81 -16.26 -34.95
N LEU A 108 -8.53 -15.85 -35.00
CA LEU A 108 -8.10 -14.51 -34.58
C LEU A 108 -7.94 -13.58 -35.78
N PRO A 109 -8.09 -12.25 -35.58
CA PRO A 109 -7.71 -11.26 -36.58
C PRO A 109 -6.22 -11.36 -36.95
N GLN A 110 -5.87 -10.86 -38.13
CA GLN A 110 -4.49 -10.83 -38.61
C GLN A 110 -3.60 -10.03 -37.65
N GLY A 111 -2.49 -10.64 -37.21
CA GLY A 111 -1.55 -10.07 -36.24
C GLY A 111 -1.71 -10.57 -34.80
N PHE A 112 -2.75 -11.36 -34.52
CA PHE A 112 -2.96 -11.98 -33.21
C PHE A 112 -2.74 -13.50 -33.29
N GLN A 113 -2.17 -14.08 -32.23
CA GLN A 113 -1.98 -15.52 -32.10
C GLN A 113 -2.57 -16.02 -30.78
N TRP A 114 -3.10 -17.25 -30.79
CA TRP A 114 -3.43 -17.93 -29.54
C TRP A 114 -2.13 -18.41 -28.92
N ASP A 115 -1.88 -18.01 -27.69
CA ASP A 115 -0.83 -18.59 -26.88
C ASP A 115 -1.44 -19.55 -25.86
N THR A 116 -0.86 -20.74 -25.75
CA THR A 116 -1.26 -21.72 -24.73
C THR A 116 -0.24 -21.61 -23.61
N LEU A 117 -0.57 -20.81 -22.60
CA LEU A 117 0.26 -20.67 -21.41
C LEU A 117 0.38 -22.01 -20.70
N ASP A 118 1.49 -22.73 -20.91
CA ASP A 118 1.80 -23.93 -20.15
C ASP A 118 2.21 -23.55 -18.74
N ILE A 119 1.28 -23.65 -17.79
CA ILE A 119 1.43 -23.45 -16.34
C ILE A 119 2.54 -24.33 -15.72
N ASN A 120 3.16 -25.26 -16.46
CA ASN A 120 4.27 -26.10 -15.97
C ASN A 120 5.65 -25.76 -16.55
N SER A 121 5.78 -24.79 -17.45
CA SER A 121 7.07 -24.30 -17.97
C SER A 121 8.00 -23.69 -16.87
N PRO A 122 9.26 -24.11 -16.74
CA PRO A 122 10.13 -23.78 -15.60
C PRO A 122 10.69 -22.33 -15.57
N ASP A 123 10.44 -21.49 -16.58
CA ASP A 123 11.26 -20.29 -16.84
C ASP A 123 10.77 -18.95 -16.23
N ILE A 124 9.93 -18.91 -15.19
CA ILE A 124 9.35 -17.64 -14.67
C ILE A 124 9.38 -17.53 -13.13
N ALA A 125 10.14 -16.56 -12.61
CA ALA A 125 10.34 -16.31 -11.17
C ALA A 125 9.05 -16.03 -10.36
N LEU A 126 7.99 -15.57 -11.02
CA LEU A 126 6.69 -15.26 -10.39
C LEU A 126 5.80 -16.51 -10.17
N ARG A 127 6.18 -17.70 -10.65
CA ARG A 127 5.37 -18.93 -10.54
C ARG A 127 5.26 -19.53 -9.14
N LYS A 128 6.12 -19.13 -8.21
CA LYS A 128 5.97 -19.51 -6.80
C LYS A 128 4.67 -18.99 -6.17
N TYR A 129 4.01 -18.03 -6.83
CA TYR A 129 2.80 -17.39 -6.36
C TYR A 129 1.56 -17.92 -7.08
N SER A 130 0.46 -18.05 -6.34
CA SER A 130 -0.83 -18.56 -6.86
C SER A 130 -1.60 -17.55 -7.71
N LEU A 131 -1.21 -16.28 -7.64
CA LEU A 131 -1.67 -15.18 -8.48
C LEU A 131 -0.41 -14.45 -8.96
N ALA A 132 -0.25 -14.18 -10.24
CA ALA A 132 0.88 -13.38 -10.73
C ALA A 132 0.51 -12.63 -12.01
N PRO A 133 1.05 -11.41 -12.22
CA PRO A 133 0.92 -10.76 -13.51
C PRO A 133 1.68 -11.57 -14.57
N VAL A 134 1.07 -11.73 -15.74
CA VAL A 134 1.77 -12.19 -16.94
C VAL A 134 2.37 -10.94 -17.59
N ILE A 135 3.67 -10.75 -17.42
CA ILE A 135 4.37 -9.58 -17.92
C ILE A 135 4.98 -9.94 -19.27
N THR A 136 4.49 -9.31 -20.35
CA THR A 136 5.07 -9.45 -21.69
C THR A 136 6.40 -8.69 -21.80
N LYS A 137 7.11 -8.85 -22.91
CA LYS A 137 8.33 -8.07 -23.15
C LYS A 137 8.02 -6.58 -23.21
N GLU A 138 6.93 -6.22 -23.87
CA GLU A 138 6.45 -4.85 -24.01
C GLU A 138 6.05 -4.25 -22.65
N ASP A 139 5.40 -5.05 -21.79
CA ASP A 139 5.12 -4.65 -20.41
C ASP A 139 6.41 -4.45 -19.61
N CYS A 140 7.40 -5.34 -19.76
CA CYS A 140 8.69 -5.19 -19.11
C CYS A 140 9.39 -3.89 -19.52
N GLU A 141 9.41 -3.59 -20.82
CA GLU A 141 9.98 -2.34 -21.34
C GLU A 141 9.21 -1.13 -20.77
N HIS A 142 7.89 -1.18 -20.77
CA HIS A 142 7.05 -0.11 -20.25
C HIS A 142 7.31 0.12 -18.76
N TRP A 143 7.24 -0.92 -17.93
CA TRP A 143 7.26 -0.79 -16.48
C TRP A 143 8.66 -0.61 -15.90
N PHE A 144 9.70 -1.20 -16.52
CA PHE A 144 11.02 -1.27 -15.91
C PHE A 144 12.11 -0.47 -16.61
N LEU A 145 11.91 0.05 -17.84
CA LEU A 145 12.92 0.95 -18.41
C LEU A 145 12.99 2.24 -17.58
N PRO A 146 14.18 2.64 -17.09
CA PRO A 146 14.32 3.81 -16.25
C PRO A 146 13.76 5.07 -16.92
N ARG A 147 12.89 5.77 -16.20
CA ARG A 147 12.30 7.04 -16.61
C ARG A 147 12.47 8.01 -15.46
N GLN A 148 13.15 9.13 -15.75
CA GLN A 148 13.49 10.12 -14.74
C GLN A 148 12.23 10.56 -13.96
N ASP A 149 12.34 10.55 -12.63
CA ASP A 149 11.28 10.90 -11.68
C ASP A 149 9.98 10.09 -11.85
N ILE A 150 10.05 8.91 -12.47
CA ILE A 150 8.93 7.96 -12.62
C ILE A 150 9.33 6.59 -12.08
N VAL A 151 10.33 5.94 -12.68
CA VAL A 151 10.77 4.59 -12.29
C VAL A 151 12.27 4.45 -12.45
N ASN A 152 12.90 3.82 -11.47
CA ASN A 152 14.32 3.51 -11.47
C ASN A 152 14.47 1.99 -11.35
N SER A 153 15.34 1.44 -12.18
CA SER A 153 15.58 0.00 -12.27
C SER A 153 17.07 -0.26 -12.45
N TYR A 154 17.57 -1.25 -11.72
CA TYR A 154 18.99 -1.59 -11.66
C TYR A 154 19.15 -3.10 -11.78
N VAL A 155 20.24 -3.51 -12.44
CA VAL A 155 20.60 -4.92 -12.62
C VAL A 155 21.96 -5.17 -11.99
N VAL A 156 22.12 -6.33 -11.36
CA VAL A 156 23.42 -6.87 -10.97
C VAL A 156 23.91 -7.75 -12.10
N GLU A 157 25.06 -7.39 -12.68
CA GLU A 157 25.69 -8.14 -13.76
C GLU A 157 26.99 -8.77 -13.26
N THR A 158 27.11 -10.09 -13.39
CA THR A 158 28.32 -10.84 -13.07
C THR A 158 28.77 -11.63 -14.30
N GLN A 159 29.97 -11.35 -14.80
CA GLN A 159 30.56 -12.06 -15.95
C GLN A 159 29.68 -12.05 -17.21
N GLY A 160 29.07 -10.90 -17.56
CA GLY A 160 28.23 -10.79 -18.76
C GLY A 160 26.81 -11.33 -18.60
N LYS A 161 26.42 -11.76 -17.39
CA LYS A 161 25.09 -12.31 -17.10
C LYS A 161 24.42 -11.51 -15.99
N ILE A 162 23.19 -11.09 -16.23
CA ILE A 162 22.32 -10.49 -15.21
C ILE A 162 21.92 -11.58 -14.22
N THR A 163 22.11 -11.31 -12.93
CA THR A 163 21.83 -12.24 -11.84
C THR A 163 20.71 -11.73 -10.95
N ASP A 164 20.63 -10.43 -10.72
CA ASP A 164 19.68 -9.83 -9.80
C ASP A 164 19.14 -8.51 -10.37
N PHE A 165 18.00 -8.07 -9.86
CA PHE A 165 17.27 -6.90 -10.32
C PHE A 165 16.59 -6.22 -9.14
N ALA A 166 16.64 -4.89 -9.09
CA ALA A 166 15.90 -4.09 -8.14
C ALA A 166 15.25 -2.90 -8.84
N SER A 167 14.02 -2.55 -8.44
CA SER A 167 13.33 -1.38 -8.98
C SER A 167 12.48 -0.66 -7.94
N PHE A 168 12.29 0.64 -8.15
CA PHE A 168 11.41 1.48 -7.36
C PHE A 168 10.85 2.64 -8.19
N TYR A 169 9.63 3.06 -7.88
CA TYR A 169 8.97 4.19 -8.55
C TYR A 169 8.88 5.42 -7.65
N THR A 170 8.75 6.58 -8.30
CA THR A 170 8.61 7.88 -7.64
C THR A 170 7.13 8.17 -7.43
N LEU A 171 6.73 8.52 -6.21
CA LEU A 171 5.40 9.05 -5.95
C LEU A 171 5.52 10.22 -4.96
N PRO A 172 5.57 11.47 -5.45
CA PRO A 172 5.66 12.63 -4.57
C PRO A 172 4.33 12.90 -3.88
N SER A 173 4.38 13.26 -2.60
CA SER A 173 3.21 13.70 -1.82
C SER A 173 3.31 15.18 -1.46
N THR A 174 2.18 15.90 -1.55
CA THR A 174 2.11 17.30 -1.13
C THR A 174 2.04 17.38 0.39
N VAL A 175 2.91 18.19 0.99
CA VAL A 175 2.89 18.45 2.44
C VAL A 175 2.00 19.66 2.71
N MET A 176 0.85 19.42 3.35
CA MET A 176 -0.10 20.49 3.67
C MET A 176 0.33 21.26 4.93
N HIS A 177 0.16 22.58 4.90
CA HIS A 177 0.31 23.49 6.04
C HIS A 177 1.69 23.53 6.73
N HIS A 178 2.73 22.90 6.17
CA HIS A 178 4.09 23.02 6.70
C HIS A 178 4.77 24.31 6.20
N PRO A 179 5.46 25.08 7.07
CA PRO A 179 6.00 26.39 6.71
C PRO A 179 7.11 26.32 5.65
N THR A 180 8.00 25.33 5.73
CA THR A 180 9.19 25.20 4.87
C THR A 180 9.07 24.13 3.78
N HIS A 181 8.74 22.89 4.16
CA HIS A 181 8.61 21.78 3.22
C HIS A 181 7.23 21.73 2.56
N LYS A 182 7.20 21.56 1.23
CA LYS A 182 5.96 21.53 0.44
C LYS A 182 5.70 20.19 -0.25
N GLN A 183 6.73 19.36 -0.37
CA GLN A 183 6.66 18.08 -1.04
C GLN A 183 7.54 17.08 -0.30
N LEU A 184 7.08 15.83 -0.26
CA LEU A 184 7.80 14.66 0.18
C LEU A 184 8.08 13.80 -1.06
N LYS A 185 9.34 13.61 -1.43
CA LYS A 185 9.74 12.74 -2.55
C LYS A 185 9.91 11.31 -2.03
N ALA A 186 8.88 10.50 -2.18
CA ALA A 186 8.89 9.11 -1.74
C ALA A 186 9.26 8.15 -2.89
N ALA A 187 10.12 7.18 -2.59
CA ALA A 187 10.38 6.02 -3.41
C ALA A 187 9.52 4.87 -2.90
N TYR A 188 8.89 4.13 -3.81
CA TYR A 188 8.15 2.92 -3.48
C TYR A 188 8.83 1.74 -4.16
N SER A 189 9.26 0.77 -3.35
CA SER A 189 9.79 -0.51 -3.86
C SER A 189 8.81 -1.08 -4.87
N PHE A 190 9.33 -1.40 -6.05
CA PHE A 190 8.58 -2.08 -7.08
C PHE A 190 8.97 -3.57 -7.11
N TYR A 191 9.07 -4.19 -8.30
CA TYR A 191 9.51 -5.58 -8.41
C TYR A 191 11.03 -5.71 -8.20
N ASN A 192 11.40 -6.73 -7.43
CA ASN A 192 12.79 -7.09 -7.16
C ASN A 192 12.97 -8.59 -7.39
N ALA A 193 14.14 -8.99 -7.88
CA ALA A 193 14.51 -10.38 -8.07
C ALA A 193 15.95 -10.61 -7.62
N SER A 194 16.13 -11.46 -6.62
CA SER A 194 17.43 -11.90 -6.12
C SER A 194 17.63 -13.39 -6.45
N THR A 195 18.79 -13.73 -6.99
CA THR A 195 19.25 -15.11 -7.22
C THR A 195 20.62 -15.39 -6.62
N LYS A 196 21.54 -14.41 -6.65
CA LYS A 196 22.91 -14.55 -6.12
C LYS A 196 23.20 -13.57 -5.01
N THR A 197 22.67 -12.35 -5.11
CA THR A 197 22.91 -11.29 -4.15
C THR A 197 21.93 -11.45 -2.98
N PRO A 198 22.37 -11.54 -1.71
CA PRO A 198 21.46 -11.60 -0.57
C PRO A 198 20.42 -10.47 -0.60
N TRP A 199 19.19 -10.75 -0.17
CA TRP A 199 18.08 -9.78 -0.20
C TRP A 199 18.40 -8.48 0.53
N VAL A 200 19.02 -8.58 1.70
CA VAL A 200 19.43 -7.44 2.52
C VAL A 200 20.40 -6.55 1.74
N ASP A 201 21.43 -7.13 1.13
CA ASP A 201 22.43 -6.39 0.35
C ASP A 201 21.81 -5.71 -0.88
N LEU A 202 20.99 -6.45 -1.64
CA LEU A 202 20.35 -5.94 -2.86
C LEU A 202 19.44 -4.74 -2.55
N ILE A 203 18.64 -4.83 -1.49
CA ILE A 203 17.74 -3.74 -1.11
C ILE A 203 18.49 -2.61 -0.40
N GLN A 204 19.55 -2.90 0.34
CA GLN A 204 20.43 -1.88 0.90
C GLN A 204 21.03 -1.00 -0.19
N ASP A 205 21.49 -1.58 -1.30
CA ASP A 205 21.97 -0.83 -2.46
C ASP A 205 20.86 0.02 -3.12
N ALA A 206 19.63 -0.50 -3.16
CA ALA A 206 18.47 0.29 -3.62
C ALA A 206 18.17 1.48 -2.71
N LEU A 207 18.27 1.32 -1.38
CA LEU A 207 18.11 2.40 -0.40
C LEU A 207 19.20 3.47 -0.54
N ILE A 208 20.47 3.05 -0.71
CA ILE A 208 21.60 3.95 -0.95
C ILE A 208 21.37 4.74 -2.24
N THR A 209 20.91 4.06 -3.29
CA THR A 209 20.62 4.68 -4.58
C THR A 209 19.49 5.70 -4.48
N ALA A 210 18.38 5.36 -3.81
CA ALA A 210 17.30 6.30 -3.53
C ALA A 210 17.81 7.51 -2.72
N LYS A 211 18.67 7.29 -1.72
CA LYS A 211 19.26 8.39 -0.96
C LYS A 211 20.09 9.33 -1.84
N ASN A 212 20.91 8.79 -2.72
CA ASN A 212 21.73 9.56 -3.66
C ASN A 212 20.88 10.35 -4.68
N LEU A 213 19.70 9.84 -5.03
CA LEU A 213 18.72 10.51 -5.88
C LEU A 213 17.81 11.49 -5.10
N SER A 214 18.16 11.80 -3.85
CA SER A 214 17.46 12.75 -2.98
C SER A 214 16.00 12.39 -2.68
N TYR A 215 15.70 11.10 -2.52
CA TYR A 215 14.44 10.67 -1.93
C TYR A 215 14.46 10.85 -0.41
N ASP A 216 13.31 11.20 0.14
CA ASP A 216 13.12 11.46 1.58
C ASP A 216 12.81 10.19 2.35
N VAL A 217 12.07 9.27 1.72
CA VAL A 217 11.62 8.01 2.31
C VAL A 217 11.56 6.91 1.26
N PHE A 218 11.74 5.66 1.69
CA PHE A 218 11.60 4.47 0.87
C PHE A 218 10.54 3.56 1.47
N ASN A 219 9.44 3.39 0.77
CA ASN A 219 8.29 2.59 1.18
C ASN A 219 8.36 1.21 0.53
N ALA A 220 8.01 0.17 1.28
CA ALA A 220 7.86 -1.18 0.77
C ALA A 220 6.67 -1.84 1.46
N LEU A 221 5.93 -2.67 0.72
CA LEU A 221 4.88 -3.51 1.28
C LEU A 221 5.49 -4.82 1.81
N ASP A 222 4.81 -5.47 2.75
CA ASP A 222 5.14 -6.80 3.29
C ASP A 222 4.72 -7.95 2.35
N LEU A 223 4.81 -7.71 1.04
CA LEU A 223 4.47 -8.67 0.00
C LEU A 223 5.68 -9.52 -0.38
N MET A 224 5.42 -10.68 -1.01
CA MET A 224 6.46 -11.52 -1.60
C MET A 224 7.54 -11.91 -0.56
N GLU A 225 8.82 -11.76 -0.92
CA GLU A 225 9.98 -11.99 -0.07
C GLU A 225 10.36 -10.80 0.81
N ASN A 226 9.57 -9.72 0.84
CA ASN A 226 10.04 -8.47 1.45
C ASN A 226 10.31 -8.61 2.95
N THR A 227 9.58 -9.49 3.63
CA THR A 227 9.82 -9.81 5.06
C THR A 227 11.23 -10.29 5.36
N GLN A 228 12.00 -10.76 4.35
CA GLN A 228 13.40 -11.15 4.50
C GLN A 228 14.35 -9.98 4.77
N PHE A 229 13.96 -8.74 4.47
CA PHE A 229 14.85 -7.57 4.63
C PHE A 229 14.24 -6.42 5.44
N LEU A 230 12.91 -6.37 5.61
CA LEU A 230 12.24 -5.22 6.22
C LEU A 230 12.77 -4.89 7.63
N GLU A 231 12.82 -5.88 8.53
CA GLU A 231 13.27 -5.67 9.90
C GLU A 231 14.77 -5.33 9.97
N GLU A 232 15.61 -6.08 9.23
CA GLU A 232 17.07 -5.90 9.23
C GLU A 232 17.50 -4.54 8.67
N LEU A 233 16.78 -4.05 7.64
CA LEU A 233 16.99 -2.74 7.04
C LEU A 233 16.21 -1.61 7.73
N LYS A 234 15.63 -1.88 8.91
CA LYS A 234 14.96 -0.90 9.78
C LYS A 234 13.75 -0.21 9.16
N PHE A 235 12.99 -0.93 8.34
CA PHE A 235 11.68 -0.47 7.90
C PHE A 235 10.74 -0.42 9.11
N GLY A 236 10.09 0.74 9.31
CA GLY A 236 9.03 0.89 10.29
C GLY A 236 7.69 0.44 9.72
N VAL A 237 6.87 -0.24 10.53
CA VAL A 237 5.51 -0.63 10.14
C VAL A 237 4.65 0.63 10.02
N GLY A 238 4.00 0.81 8.86
CA GLY A 238 3.03 1.87 8.65
C GLY A 238 1.69 1.59 9.32
N ASP A 239 0.83 2.60 9.40
CA ASP A 239 -0.54 2.48 9.92
C ASP A 239 -1.58 2.09 8.84
N GLY A 240 -1.20 2.18 7.57
CA GLY A 240 -2.02 1.86 6.42
C GLY A 240 -1.97 0.37 6.03
N ASN A 241 -3.13 -0.18 5.67
CA ASN A 241 -3.24 -1.50 5.05
C ASN A 241 -3.62 -1.35 3.57
N LEU A 242 -3.00 -2.15 2.70
CA LEU A 242 -3.41 -2.26 1.30
C LEU A 242 -4.18 -3.56 1.09
N HIS A 243 -5.42 -3.43 0.60
CA HIS A 243 -6.30 -4.58 0.36
C HIS A 243 -6.39 -4.89 -1.13
N TYR A 244 -6.27 -6.17 -1.47
CA TYR A 244 -6.36 -6.68 -2.84
C TYR A 244 -7.73 -7.31 -3.08
N TYR A 245 -8.37 -6.93 -4.19
CA TYR A 245 -9.67 -7.45 -4.61
C TYR A 245 -9.61 -7.92 -6.05
N LEU A 246 -10.27 -9.03 -6.35
CA LEU A 246 -10.48 -9.51 -7.71
C LEU A 246 -11.95 -9.34 -8.06
N TYR A 247 -12.24 -8.64 -9.16
CA TYR A 247 -13.60 -8.49 -9.66
C TYR A 247 -14.03 -9.74 -10.43
N ASN A 248 -15.22 -10.26 -10.14
CA ASN A 248 -15.81 -11.42 -10.81
C ASN A 248 -14.93 -12.69 -10.79
N TRP A 249 -14.09 -12.84 -9.75
CA TRP A 249 -13.21 -14.00 -9.59
C TRP A 249 -13.15 -14.45 -8.14
N ARG A 250 -13.49 -15.72 -7.88
CA ARG A 250 -13.41 -16.33 -6.56
C ARG A 250 -12.10 -17.12 -6.43
N CYS A 251 -11.37 -16.89 -5.35
CA CYS A 251 -10.17 -17.65 -5.01
C CYS A 251 -10.12 -17.93 -3.49
N GLN A 252 -9.21 -18.81 -3.08
CA GLN A 252 -8.92 -19.00 -1.65
C GLN A 252 -8.23 -17.75 -1.12
N PRO A 253 -8.41 -17.40 0.17
CA PRO A 253 -7.62 -16.34 0.80
C PRO A 253 -6.12 -16.62 0.64
N MET A 254 -5.36 -15.58 0.33
CA MET A 254 -3.90 -15.62 0.18
C MET A 254 -3.25 -14.80 1.31
N THR A 255 -2.07 -15.22 1.78
CA THR A 255 -1.26 -14.40 2.69
C THR A 255 -0.51 -13.32 1.89
N ALA A 256 0.02 -12.29 2.57
CA ALA A 256 0.73 -11.18 1.90
C ALA A 256 1.95 -11.69 1.11
N GLU A 257 2.65 -12.69 1.63
CA GLU A 257 3.79 -13.33 0.97
C GLU A 257 3.37 -14.02 -0.32
N GLN A 258 2.11 -14.40 -0.50
CA GLN A 258 1.61 -15.08 -1.70
C GLN A 258 1.13 -14.12 -2.79
N VAL A 259 1.16 -12.81 -2.55
CA VAL A 259 0.69 -11.78 -3.48
C VAL A 259 1.89 -11.09 -4.14
N PRO A 260 2.21 -11.39 -5.40
CA PRO A 260 3.26 -10.72 -6.14
C PRO A 260 2.74 -9.56 -6.99
N LEU A 261 1.52 -9.12 -6.74
CA LEU A 261 0.95 -8.03 -7.50
C LEU A 261 1.30 -6.73 -6.81
N GLN A 262 2.28 -6.01 -7.34
CA GLN A 262 2.46 -4.61 -6.99
C GLN A 262 1.78 -3.72 -8.02
N ILE A 263 0.89 -2.86 -7.52
CA ILE A 263 0.09 -1.93 -8.32
C ILE A 263 0.64 -0.54 -8.08
N TYR A 264 0.84 0.24 -9.14
CA TYR A 264 1.13 1.66 -9.00
C TYR A 264 0.00 2.33 -8.23
N GLN A 265 0.35 2.90 -7.07
CA GLN A 265 -0.57 3.80 -6.37
C GLN A 265 -0.63 5.10 -7.17
N ILE A 266 -1.79 5.35 -7.78
CA ILE A 266 -2.09 6.59 -8.52
C ILE A 266 -2.86 7.53 -7.61
#